data_AF-A0A7W6DMG0-F1
#
_entry.id   AF-A0A7W6DMG0-F1
#
_cell.length_a   1.000
_cell.length_b   1.000
_cell.length_c   1.000
_cell.angle_alpha   90.00
_cell.angle_beta   90.00
_cell.angle_gamma   90.00
#
_symmetry.space_group_name_H-M   'P 1'
#
loop_
_entity.id
_entity.type
_entity.pdbx_description
1 polymer ?
#
loop_
_entity_poly.entity_id
_entity_poly.type
_entity_poly.pdbx_seq_one_letter_code
_entity_poly.pdbx_strand_id
1 'polypeptide(L)'
;MMRKFLIAGLAVLASSHPVAAQERAEPPAAPSPAAAPADPFAQAIAARQVADFARRERDPHAMLTAARMLQQVPVSEGASMGEGEAAFSPDALFAEAKALARDDEALLLQIRLAQTASGRGVVASAFGKGLLRRVLDVSPRNAYRINVTARGGEPLRIGAIGDIGTNMYIRMIDASGKQVCLDDNADYAPVCAVTPRKSGQYRVDIGNKSAARSRTVVLSN
;
A
#
# COMPACT_ATOMS: atom_id res chain seq x y z
N MET A 1 -23.52 -86.50 52.29
CA MET A 1 -24.84 -86.06 52.79
C MET A 1 -24.98 -84.56 52.53
N MET A 2 -26.07 -84.13 51.84
CA MET A 2 -26.75 -82.82 51.90
C MET A 2 -25.88 -81.53 51.76
N ARG A 3 -26.21 -80.47 51.01
CA ARG A 3 -27.46 -79.94 50.45
C ARG A 3 -27.09 -78.71 49.59
N LYS A 4 -27.81 -78.55 48.48
CA LYS A 4 -28.48 -77.34 47.94
C LYS A 4 -27.69 -76.06 47.59
N PHE A 5 -27.73 -75.77 46.28
CA PHE A 5 -28.14 -74.53 45.58
C PHE A 5 -27.82 -73.16 46.18
N LEU A 6 -27.18 -72.28 45.39
CA LEU A 6 -27.86 -71.13 44.77
C LEU A 6 -27.02 -70.52 43.63
N ILE A 7 -27.73 -70.13 42.56
CA ILE A 7 -27.27 -69.50 41.31
C ILE A 7 -27.40 -67.98 41.45
N ALA A 8 -26.41 -67.23 40.95
CA ALA A 8 -26.50 -65.93 40.26
C ALA A 8 -25.07 -65.37 40.20
N GLY A 9 -24.40 -65.29 39.05
CA GLY A 9 -24.71 -64.36 37.96
C GLY A 9 -23.49 -63.46 37.82
N LEU A 10 -22.61 -63.72 36.83
CA LEU A 10 -21.46 -62.87 36.55
C LEU A 10 -21.42 -62.53 35.06
N ALA A 11 -21.46 -61.23 34.80
CA ALA A 11 -21.54 -60.61 33.49
C ALA A 11 -20.34 -60.94 32.60
N VAL A 12 -20.61 -61.24 31.33
CA VAL A 12 -19.62 -61.36 30.26
C VAL A 12 -19.17 -59.94 29.89
N LEU A 13 -17.98 -59.56 30.32
CA LEU A 13 -17.26 -58.37 29.83
C LEU A 13 -16.65 -58.73 28.46
N ALA A 14 -17.35 -58.36 27.39
CA ALA A 14 -16.80 -58.38 26.04
C ALA A 14 -15.84 -57.20 25.87
N SER A 15 -14.55 -57.51 25.72
CA SER A 15 -13.48 -56.58 25.41
C SER A 15 -13.63 -56.00 23.99
N SER A 16 -14.24 -54.82 23.90
CA SER A 16 -14.22 -53.97 22.72
C SER A 16 -12.82 -53.40 22.52
N HIS A 17 -12.10 -53.91 21.52
CA HIS A 17 -10.85 -53.33 21.04
C HIS A 17 -11.18 -52.06 20.24
N PRO A 18 -10.49 -50.93 20.44
CA PRO A 18 -10.66 -49.77 19.59
C PRO A 18 -10.04 -50.08 18.22
N VAL A 19 -10.86 -49.99 17.17
CA VAL A 19 -10.39 -49.88 15.79
C VAL A 19 -9.68 -48.53 15.69
N ALA A 20 -8.36 -48.54 15.57
CA ALA A 20 -7.61 -47.36 15.20
C ALA A 20 -7.99 -46.99 13.76
N ALA A 21 -8.78 -45.93 13.62
CA ALA A 21 -8.97 -45.26 12.35
C ALA A 21 -7.62 -44.69 11.93
N GLN A 22 -6.97 -45.34 10.99
CA GLN A 22 -5.71 -44.89 10.41
C GLN A 22 -6.04 -43.71 9.49
N GLU A 23 -5.99 -42.50 10.06
CA GLU A 23 -6.07 -41.24 9.33
C GLU A 23 -5.00 -41.29 8.23
N ARG A 24 -5.45 -41.32 6.97
CA ARG A 24 -4.54 -41.17 5.83
C ARG A 24 -3.88 -39.81 6.00
N ALA A 25 -2.60 -39.83 6.35
CA ALA A 25 -1.77 -38.64 6.32
C ALA A 25 -1.87 -38.04 4.92
N GLU A 26 -2.58 -36.92 4.82
CA GLU A 26 -2.65 -36.10 3.63
C GLU A 26 -1.21 -35.66 3.31
N PRO A 27 -0.75 -35.78 2.05
CA PRO A 27 0.57 -35.28 1.66
C PRO A 27 0.71 -33.82 2.11
N PRO A 28 1.86 -33.40 2.67
CA PRO A 28 2.04 -32.02 3.07
C PRO A 28 1.74 -31.12 1.88
N ALA A 29 0.78 -30.20 2.09
CA ALA A 29 0.39 -29.23 1.08
C ALA A 29 1.65 -28.57 0.50
N ALA A 30 1.74 -28.56 -0.84
CA ALA A 30 2.81 -27.85 -1.52
C ALA A 30 2.90 -26.42 -0.97
N PRO A 31 4.11 -25.86 -0.74
CA PRO A 31 4.24 -24.50 -0.28
C PRO A 31 3.43 -23.59 -1.19
N SER A 32 2.47 -22.85 -0.62
CA SER A 32 1.72 -21.83 -1.35
C SER A 32 2.72 -20.97 -2.14
N PRO A 33 2.45 -20.65 -3.42
CA PRO A 33 3.28 -19.71 -4.14
C PRO A 33 3.40 -18.46 -3.27
N ALA A 34 4.64 -18.06 -2.97
CA ALA A 34 4.90 -16.83 -2.24
C ALA A 34 4.04 -15.73 -2.86
N ALA A 35 3.26 -15.04 -2.03
CA ALA A 35 2.39 -13.96 -2.49
C ALA A 35 3.22 -13.05 -3.40
N ALA A 36 2.71 -12.78 -4.61
CA ALA A 36 3.39 -11.90 -5.55
C ALA A 36 3.76 -10.60 -4.82
N PRO A 37 4.97 -10.05 -5.04
CA PRO A 37 5.37 -8.81 -4.39
C PRO A 37 4.28 -7.76 -4.56
N ALA A 38 3.92 -7.06 -3.47
CA ALA A 38 2.92 -6.01 -3.53
C ALA A 38 3.33 -4.97 -4.59
N ASP A 39 2.38 -4.56 -5.42
CA ASP A 39 2.61 -3.54 -6.42
C ASP A 39 2.96 -2.20 -5.75
N PRO A 40 4.15 -1.62 -6.00
CA PRO A 40 4.63 -0.42 -5.32
C PRO A 40 3.67 0.78 -5.45
N PHE A 41 3.04 0.94 -6.62
CA PHE A 41 2.09 2.03 -6.84
C PHE A 41 0.83 1.86 -5.98
N ALA A 42 0.20 0.67 -6.01
CA ALA A 42 -0.97 0.38 -5.19
C ALA A 42 -0.66 0.49 -3.69
N GLN A 43 0.51 0.04 -3.25
CA GLN A 43 0.92 0.15 -1.86
C GLN A 43 1.06 1.62 -1.41
N ALA A 44 1.63 2.50 -2.25
CA ALA A 44 1.71 3.93 -1.94
C ALA A 44 0.33 4.60 -1.87
N ILE A 45 -0.58 4.27 -2.81
CA ILE A 45 -1.96 4.78 -2.77
C ILE A 45 -2.72 4.27 -1.55
N ALA A 46 -2.54 3.00 -1.17
CA ALA A 46 -3.12 2.44 0.05
C ALA A 46 -2.58 3.14 1.29
N ALA A 47 -1.27 3.41 1.37
CA ALA A 47 -0.67 4.15 2.48
C ALA A 47 -1.30 5.55 2.62
N ARG A 48 -1.54 6.25 1.50
CA ARG A 48 -2.25 7.54 1.48
C ARG A 48 -3.67 7.40 2.03
N GLN A 49 -4.43 6.39 1.60
CA GLN A 49 -5.79 6.16 2.08
C GLN A 49 -5.84 5.85 3.59
N VAL A 50 -4.87 5.09 4.10
CA VAL A 50 -4.73 4.84 5.55
C VAL A 50 -4.37 6.12 6.30
N ALA A 51 -3.50 6.98 5.75
CA ALA A 51 -3.19 8.29 6.35
C ALA A 51 -4.43 9.20 6.40
N ASP A 52 -5.28 9.18 5.37
CA ASP A 52 -6.55 9.91 5.37
C ASP A 52 -7.53 9.42 6.42
N PHE A 53 -7.64 8.09 6.57
CA PHE A 53 -8.43 7.50 7.64
C PHE A 53 -7.89 7.95 9.01
N ALA A 54 -6.58 7.82 9.23
CA ALA A 54 -5.93 8.21 10.47
C ALA A 54 -6.17 9.68 10.83
N ARG A 55 -6.17 10.60 9.85
CA ARG A 55 -6.50 12.01 10.07
C ARG A 55 -7.93 12.24 10.50
N ARG A 56 -8.89 11.59 9.81
CA ARG A 56 -10.32 11.72 10.12
C ARG A 56 -10.64 11.20 11.52
N GLU A 57 -10.09 10.04 11.86
CA GLU A 57 -10.32 9.39 13.15
C GLU A 57 -9.39 9.87 14.26
N ARG A 58 -8.38 10.69 13.93
CA ARG A 58 -7.29 11.10 14.82
C ARG A 58 -6.57 9.90 15.44
N ASP A 59 -6.36 8.85 14.65
CA ASP A 59 -5.77 7.58 15.09
C ASP A 59 -4.24 7.56 14.82
N PRO A 60 -3.40 7.62 15.87
CA PRO A 60 -1.95 7.59 15.71
C PRO A 60 -1.40 6.23 15.27
N HIS A 61 -2.07 5.12 15.58
CA HIS A 61 -1.64 3.78 15.14
C HIS A 61 -1.91 3.58 13.65
N ALA A 62 -3.04 4.08 13.15
CA ALA A 62 -3.31 4.09 11.72
C ALA A 62 -2.30 4.97 10.98
N MET A 63 -1.93 6.15 11.52
CA MET A 63 -0.91 7.00 10.90
C MET A 63 0.48 6.34 10.89
N LEU A 64 0.88 5.71 11.99
CA LEU A 64 2.10 4.90 12.05
C LEU A 64 2.09 3.77 11.00
N THR A 65 0.95 3.13 10.81
CA THR A 65 0.78 2.07 9.79
C THR A 65 0.97 2.63 8.39
N ALA A 66 0.34 3.77 8.07
CA ALA A 66 0.53 4.45 6.79
C ALA A 66 1.99 4.81 6.53
N ALA A 67 2.68 5.37 7.54
CA ALA A 67 4.09 5.74 7.43
C ALA A 67 4.98 4.51 7.12
N ARG A 68 4.76 3.39 7.83
CA ARG A 68 5.48 2.13 7.60
C ARG A 68 5.19 1.52 6.23
N MET A 69 3.92 1.54 5.80
CA MET A 69 3.54 1.07 4.47
C MET A 69 4.29 1.83 3.39
N LEU A 70 4.34 3.17 3.50
CA LEU A 70 5.04 4.01 2.53
C LEU A 70 6.57 3.83 2.59
N GLN A 71 7.13 3.70 3.79
CA GLN A 71 8.58 3.47 3.98
C GLN A 71 9.07 2.16 3.32
N GLN A 72 8.20 1.16 3.19
CA GLN A 72 8.53 -0.12 2.55
C GLN A 72 8.42 -0.08 1.01
N VAL A 73 7.87 0.98 0.43
CA VAL A 73 7.74 1.10 -1.03
C VAL A 73 9.11 1.39 -1.62
N PRO A 74 9.66 0.50 -2.48
CA PRO A 74 10.90 0.79 -3.18
C PRO A 74 10.66 1.94 -4.15
N VAL A 75 11.32 3.07 -3.94
CA VAL A 75 11.21 4.26 -4.80
C VAL A 75 12.48 4.49 -5.61
N SER A 76 12.31 4.95 -6.84
CA SER A 76 13.37 5.58 -7.62
C SER A 76 13.08 7.06 -7.69
N GLU A 77 13.97 7.90 -7.16
CA GLU A 77 13.80 9.35 -7.23
C GLU A 77 14.06 9.82 -8.66
N GLY A 78 13.10 10.52 -9.26
CA GLY A 78 13.33 11.30 -10.46
C GLY A 78 13.89 12.69 -10.13
N ALA A 79 14.24 13.47 -11.15
CA ALA A 79 14.59 14.87 -10.96
C ALA A 79 13.43 15.60 -10.24
N SER A 80 13.66 15.99 -8.98
CA SER A 80 12.75 16.82 -8.21
C SER A 80 12.92 18.27 -8.61
N MET A 81 11.81 18.98 -8.75
CA MET A 81 11.82 20.43 -8.98
C MET A 81 11.13 21.22 -7.86
N GLY A 82 10.70 20.55 -6.80
CA GLY A 82 10.20 21.19 -5.57
C GLY A 82 11.31 21.34 -4.53
N GLU A 83 11.31 22.47 -3.81
CA GLU A 83 12.27 22.75 -2.73
C GLU A 83 11.68 22.41 -1.36
N GLY A 84 12.27 21.46 -0.63
CA GLY A 84 11.83 21.07 0.72
C GLY A 84 10.92 19.83 0.75
N GLU A 85 10.53 19.41 1.95
CA GLU A 85 9.82 18.14 2.14
C GLU A 85 8.35 18.23 1.71
N ALA A 86 7.85 17.20 1.02
CA ALA A 86 6.45 17.09 0.64
C ALA A 86 5.61 16.51 1.79
N ALA A 87 4.35 16.94 1.91
CA ALA A 87 3.44 16.45 2.96
C ALA A 87 3.20 14.93 2.88
N PHE A 88 3.35 14.33 1.70
CA PHE A 88 3.29 12.89 1.51
C PHE A 88 4.69 12.27 1.38
N SER A 89 5.34 12.03 2.52
CA SER A 89 6.61 11.30 2.64
C SER A 89 6.56 10.38 3.86
N PRO A 90 7.40 9.33 3.95
CA PRO A 90 7.49 8.53 5.18
C PRO A 90 7.75 9.40 6.41
N ASP A 91 8.70 10.33 6.34
CA ASP A 91 9.11 11.17 7.45
C ASP A 91 8.00 12.15 7.89
N ALA A 92 7.29 12.76 6.94
CA ALA A 92 6.13 13.61 7.22
C ALA A 92 4.99 12.80 7.88
N LEU A 93 4.69 11.59 7.41
CA LEU A 93 3.67 10.74 8.02
C LEU A 93 4.07 10.28 9.43
N PHE A 94 5.35 9.97 9.66
CA PHE A 94 5.82 9.68 11.02
C PHE A 94 5.78 10.91 11.93
N ALA A 95 6.08 12.10 11.42
CA ALA A 95 5.94 13.34 12.18
C ALA A 95 4.49 13.58 12.59
N GLU A 96 3.55 13.33 11.68
CA GLU A 96 2.11 13.41 11.96
C GLU A 96 1.66 12.34 12.98
N ALA A 97 2.19 11.11 12.89
CA ALA A 97 1.94 10.06 13.88
C ALA A 97 2.38 10.49 15.29
N LYS A 98 3.56 11.13 15.42
CA LYS A 98 4.03 11.68 16.71
C LYS A 98 3.09 12.76 17.23
N ALA A 99 2.65 13.67 16.36
CA ALA A 99 1.74 14.74 16.75
C ALA A 99 0.39 14.19 17.25
N LEU A 100 -0.12 13.11 16.64
CA LEU A 100 -1.33 12.42 17.08
C LEU A 100 -1.12 11.63 18.39
N ALA A 101 0.04 11.01 18.58
CA ALA A 101 0.38 10.23 19.78
C ALA A 101 0.51 11.09 21.05
N ARG A 102 0.81 12.39 20.90
CA ARG A 102 0.99 13.33 22.02
C ARG A 102 2.00 12.80 23.03
N ASP A 103 1.60 12.56 24.27
CA ASP A 103 2.45 12.14 25.39
C ASP A 103 2.40 10.62 25.65
N ASP A 104 1.86 9.82 24.72
CA ASP A 104 1.93 8.35 24.80
C ASP A 104 3.37 7.88 24.55
N GLU A 105 4.15 7.80 25.63
CA GLU A 105 5.57 7.39 25.61
C GLU A 105 5.78 6.01 24.96
N ALA A 106 4.86 5.07 25.14
CA ALA A 106 4.97 3.74 24.56
C ALA A 106 4.83 3.81 23.04
N LEU A 107 3.84 4.58 22.54
CA LEU A 107 3.63 4.77 21.11
C LEU A 107 4.74 5.63 20.47
N LEU A 108 5.20 6.67 21.14
CA LEU A 108 6.34 7.49 20.68
C LEU A 108 7.60 6.63 20.50
N LEU A 109 7.86 5.68 21.41
CA LEU A 109 8.94 4.72 21.27
C LEU A 109 8.73 3.80 20.06
N GLN A 110 7.52 3.27 19.85
CA GLN A 110 7.20 2.46 18.67
C GLN A 110 7.44 3.23 17.37
N ILE A 111 7.00 4.49 17.31
CA ILE A 111 7.21 5.36 16.15
C ILE A 111 8.71 5.54 15.89
N ARG A 112 9.49 5.84 16.93
CA ARG A 112 10.96 6.01 16.80
C ARG A 112 11.63 4.75 16.27
N LEU A 113 11.28 3.58 16.81
CA LEU A 113 11.82 2.29 16.36
C LEU A 113 11.46 2.03 14.89
N ALA A 114 10.21 2.26 14.51
CA ALA A 114 9.76 2.11 13.12
C ALA A 114 10.49 3.06 12.16
N GLN A 115 10.67 4.33 12.52
CA GLN A 115 11.44 5.28 11.72
C GLN A 115 12.85 4.79 11.43
N THR A 116 13.54 4.26 12.44
CA THR A 116 14.92 3.76 12.30
C THR A 116 15.02 2.43 11.53
N ALA A 117 13.92 1.68 11.40
CA ALA A 117 13.89 0.43 10.65
C ALA A 117 14.08 0.62 9.13
N SER A 118 13.94 1.85 8.63
CA SER A 118 14.19 2.27 7.23
C SER A 118 15.51 1.72 6.65
N GLY A 119 16.55 1.61 7.48
CA GLY A 119 17.89 1.17 7.06
C GLY A 119 18.09 -0.35 7.08
N ARG A 120 17.10 -1.14 7.49
CA ARG A 120 17.20 -2.61 7.62
C ARG A 120 16.23 -3.28 6.65
N GLY A 121 16.62 -3.34 5.38
CA GLY A 121 15.83 -3.93 4.30
C GLY A 121 16.62 -4.00 2.99
N VAL A 122 16.04 -4.63 1.97
CA VAL A 122 16.68 -4.78 0.66
C VAL A 122 16.80 -3.41 -0.02
N VAL A 123 17.99 -2.81 0.06
CA VAL A 123 18.34 -1.50 -0.52
C VAL A 123 18.37 -1.54 -2.06
N ALA A 124 18.52 -2.74 -2.64
CA ALA A 124 18.45 -2.99 -4.07
C ALA A 124 17.99 -4.43 -4.35
N SER A 125 17.00 -4.58 -5.23
CA SER A 125 16.52 -5.87 -5.73
C SER A 125 17.04 -6.12 -7.14
N ALA A 126 17.46 -7.35 -7.45
CA ALA A 126 17.87 -7.78 -8.78
C ALA A 126 16.75 -7.68 -9.85
N PHE A 127 15.50 -7.41 -9.43
CA PHE A 127 14.35 -7.23 -10.30
C PHE A 127 14.11 -5.80 -10.80
N GLY A 128 14.96 -4.82 -10.42
CA GLY A 128 14.90 -3.41 -10.83
C GLY A 128 13.61 -2.89 -11.49
N LYS A 129 12.78 -2.16 -10.71
CA LYS A 129 12.04 -0.93 -11.04
C LYS A 129 11.12 -0.62 -9.86
N GLY A 130 11.49 0.38 -9.06
CA GLY A 130 10.65 0.89 -7.99
C GLY A 130 9.61 1.87 -8.51
N LEU A 131 8.76 2.35 -7.61
CA LEU A 131 7.87 3.47 -7.88
C LEU A 131 8.70 4.71 -8.23
N LEU A 132 8.54 5.26 -9.43
CA LEU A 132 9.12 6.55 -9.77
C LEU A 132 8.43 7.63 -8.92
N ARG A 133 9.21 8.35 -8.12
CA ARG A 133 8.74 9.47 -7.30
C ARG A 133 9.36 10.77 -7.80
N ARG A 134 8.55 11.83 -7.93
CA ARG A 134 9.02 13.19 -8.14
C ARG A 134 8.24 14.15 -7.25
N VAL A 135 8.88 15.22 -6.79
CA VAL A 135 8.20 16.31 -6.09
C VAL A 135 8.20 17.54 -6.99
N LEU A 136 7.03 18.15 -7.14
CA LEU A 136 6.79 19.33 -7.96
C LEU A 136 6.06 20.38 -7.14
N ASP A 137 6.39 21.65 -7.32
CA ASP A 137 5.51 22.74 -6.86
C ASP A 137 4.55 23.10 -8.00
N VAL A 138 3.26 22.77 -7.83
CA VAL A 138 2.22 23.06 -8.82
C VAL A 138 1.53 24.37 -8.46
N SER A 139 1.81 25.40 -9.26
CA SER A 139 1.27 26.75 -9.07
C SER A 139 -0.27 26.77 -9.04
N PRO A 140 -0.88 27.74 -8.33
CA PRO A 140 -2.32 27.93 -8.34
C PRO A 140 -2.88 28.07 -9.76
N ARG A 141 -4.07 27.51 -10.00
CA ARG A 141 -4.79 27.64 -11.28
C ARG A 141 -3.96 27.21 -12.51
N ASN A 142 -2.95 26.37 -12.34
CA ASN A 142 -2.00 26.00 -13.38
C ASN A 142 -1.82 24.49 -13.48
N ALA A 143 -1.15 24.03 -14.53
CA ALA A 143 -0.79 22.63 -14.72
C ALA A 143 0.67 22.46 -15.10
N TYR A 144 1.30 21.48 -14.48
CA TYR A 144 2.59 20.97 -14.91
C TYR A 144 2.38 19.88 -15.95
N ARG A 145 3.14 19.95 -17.05
CA ARG A 145 3.02 19.04 -18.18
C ARG A 145 4.25 18.18 -18.32
N ILE A 146 4.05 16.87 -18.42
CA ILE A 146 5.11 15.90 -18.71
C ILE A 146 4.70 15.02 -19.87
N ASN A 147 5.71 14.51 -20.57
CA ASN A 147 5.54 13.43 -21.52
C ASN A 147 6.10 12.14 -20.90
N VAL A 148 5.35 11.06 -21.02
CA VAL A 148 5.75 9.74 -20.56
C VAL A 148 5.62 8.74 -21.72
N THR A 149 6.58 7.82 -21.81
CA THR A 149 6.52 6.73 -22.77
C THR A 149 6.07 5.46 -22.04
N ALA A 150 4.98 4.87 -22.51
CA ALA A 150 4.49 3.60 -21.97
C ALA A 150 4.66 2.47 -23.00
N ARG A 151 4.87 1.25 -22.49
CA ARG A 151 4.93 0.05 -23.31
C ARG A 151 3.54 -0.55 -23.49
N GLY A 152 3.29 -1.12 -24.67
CA GLY A 152 2.06 -1.87 -24.93
C GLY A 152 1.94 -3.08 -24.02
N GLY A 153 0.75 -3.33 -23.49
CA GLY A 153 0.44 -4.44 -22.57
C GLY A 153 0.84 -4.19 -21.11
N GLU A 154 1.63 -3.15 -20.82
CA GLU A 154 1.99 -2.76 -19.45
C GLU A 154 1.04 -1.67 -18.94
N PRO A 155 0.57 -1.71 -17.68
CA PRO A 155 -0.20 -0.60 -17.12
C PRO A 155 0.68 0.64 -16.99
N LEU A 156 0.16 1.80 -17.40
CA LEU A 156 0.68 3.12 -17.08
C LEU A 156 -0.20 3.73 -16.01
N ARG A 157 0.37 4.00 -14.83
CA ARG A 157 -0.31 4.66 -13.72
C ARG A 157 0.43 5.93 -13.34
N ILE A 158 -0.35 6.97 -13.09
CA ILE A 158 0.13 8.26 -12.59
C ILE A 158 -0.77 8.64 -11.42
N GLY A 159 -0.15 8.90 -10.27
CA GLY A 159 -0.81 9.53 -9.12
C GLY A 159 -0.15 10.86 -8.84
N ALA A 160 -0.91 11.86 -8.41
CA ALA A 160 -0.40 13.16 -8.01
C ALA A 160 -1.01 13.53 -6.67
N ILE A 161 -0.21 13.48 -5.60
CA ILE A 161 -0.65 13.71 -4.23
C ILE A 161 -0.15 15.09 -3.81
N GLY A 162 -1.05 16.07 -3.87
CA GLY A 162 -0.82 17.44 -3.44
C GLY A 162 -0.92 17.64 -1.94
N ASP A 163 -0.84 18.91 -1.52
CA ASP A 163 -1.12 19.31 -0.15
C ASP A 163 -2.61 19.11 0.19
N ILE A 164 -2.89 18.70 1.42
CA ILE A 164 -4.27 18.48 1.90
C ILE A 164 -5.08 19.76 1.76
N GLY A 165 -6.30 19.64 1.22
CA GLY A 165 -7.19 20.78 0.95
C GLY A 165 -6.96 21.44 -0.41
N THR A 166 -5.98 20.98 -1.20
CA THR A 166 -5.85 21.37 -2.61
C THR A 166 -6.79 20.55 -3.50
N ASN A 167 -7.15 21.11 -4.66
CA ASN A 167 -7.98 20.48 -5.68
C ASN A 167 -7.09 20.23 -6.89
N MET A 168 -6.59 19.01 -6.97
CA MET A 168 -5.67 18.54 -7.98
C MET A 168 -6.44 17.74 -9.04
N TYR A 169 -5.92 17.72 -10.27
CA TYR A 169 -6.43 16.85 -11.32
C TYR A 169 -5.29 16.25 -12.15
N ILE A 170 -5.57 15.10 -12.77
CA ILE A 170 -4.71 14.51 -13.80
C ILE A 170 -5.50 14.36 -15.08
N ARG A 171 -4.92 14.82 -16.19
CA ARG A 171 -5.42 14.54 -17.53
C ARG A 171 -4.33 13.85 -18.35
N MET A 172 -4.65 12.71 -18.93
CA MET A 172 -3.75 11.94 -19.79
C MET A 172 -4.27 11.89 -21.22
N ILE A 173 -3.39 12.24 -22.16
CA ILE A 173 -3.71 12.36 -23.58
C ILE A 173 -2.72 11.50 -24.36
N ASP A 174 -3.22 10.63 -25.24
CA ASP A 174 -2.38 9.78 -26.08
C ASP A 174 -1.78 10.54 -27.29
N ALA A 175 -0.93 9.87 -28.06
CA ALA A 175 -0.29 10.44 -29.24
C ALA A 175 -1.26 10.89 -30.35
N SER A 176 -2.51 10.40 -30.36
CA SER A 176 -3.54 10.83 -31.31
C SER A 176 -4.26 12.11 -30.86
N GLY A 177 -3.95 12.62 -29.67
CA GLY A 177 -4.62 13.75 -29.06
C GLY A 177 -5.90 13.38 -28.30
N LYS A 178 -6.21 12.08 -28.17
CA LYS A 178 -7.38 11.62 -27.43
C LYS A 178 -7.09 11.63 -25.93
N GLN A 179 -8.01 12.19 -25.14
CA GLN A 179 -8.00 12.04 -23.70
C GLN A 179 -8.34 10.59 -23.33
N VAL A 180 -7.38 9.88 -22.75
CA VAL A 180 -7.52 8.48 -22.36
C VAL A 180 -7.83 8.32 -20.87
N CYS A 181 -7.54 9.33 -20.06
CA CYS A 181 -7.93 9.38 -18.65
C CYS A 181 -8.07 10.83 -18.18
N LEU A 182 -9.05 11.05 -17.31
CA LEU A 182 -9.22 12.27 -16.53
C LEU A 182 -9.65 11.86 -15.12
N ASP A 183 -8.89 12.27 -14.13
CA ASP A 183 -9.31 12.29 -12.73
C ASP A 183 -9.37 13.75 -12.28
N ASP A 184 -10.58 14.20 -11.94
CA ASP A 184 -10.92 15.58 -11.62
C ASP A 184 -12.00 15.62 -10.52
N ASN A 185 -11.86 14.73 -9.53
CA ASN A 185 -12.85 14.53 -8.47
C ASN A 185 -12.85 15.60 -7.37
N ALA A 186 -12.18 16.73 -7.61
CA ALA A 186 -12.00 17.82 -6.67
C ALA A 186 -11.32 17.44 -5.34
N ASP A 187 -10.42 16.46 -5.37
CA ASP A 187 -9.59 16.04 -4.25
C ASP A 187 -8.13 16.43 -4.45
N TYR A 188 -7.29 16.16 -3.46
CA TYR A 188 -5.86 16.50 -3.49
C TYR A 188 -4.99 15.37 -4.07
N ALA A 189 -5.58 14.24 -4.45
CA ALA A 189 -4.86 13.00 -4.76
C ALA A 189 -5.42 12.22 -5.98
N PRO A 190 -5.56 12.84 -7.15
CA PRO A 190 -6.02 12.17 -8.37
C PRO A 190 -5.09 11.04 -8.82
N VAL A 191 -5.68 10.02 -9.43
CA VAL A 191 -5.00 8.85 -10.00
C VAL A 191 -5.57 8.52 -11.39
N CYS A 192 -4.69 8.43 -12.38
CA CYS A 192 -5.01 7.91 -13.69
C CYS A 192 -4.31 6.58 -13.96
N ALA A 193 -5.05 5.61 -14.49
CA ALA A 193 -4.54 4.30 -14.89
C ALA A 193 -5.04 3.94 -16.28
N VAL A 194 -4.13 3.58 -17.18
CA VAL A 194 -4.45 3.08 -18.53
C VAL A 194 -3.55 1.90 -18.88
N THR A 195 -4.02 0.99 -19.72
CA THR A 195 -3.18 -0.09 -20.27
C THR A 195 -3.12 0.06 -21.79
N PRO A 196 -2.04 0.67 -22.33
CA PRO A 196 -1.86 0.86 -23.76
C PRO A 196 -1.85 -0.48 -24.51
N ARG A 197 -2.53 -0.58 -25.66
CA ARG A 197 -2.41 -1.77 -26.52
C ARG A 197 -1.08 -1.81 -27.28
N LYS A 198 -0.52 -0.64 -27.58
CA LYS A 198 0.76 -0.46 -28.26
C LYS A 198 1.61 0.53 -27.47
N SER A 199 2.92 0.39 -27.57
CA SER A 199 3.85 1.36 -26.98
C SER A 199 3.65 2.74 -27.61
N GLY A 200 3.77 3.80 -26.81
CA GLY A 200 3.52 5.16 -27.29
C GLY A 200 3.78 6.24 -26.25
N GLN A 201 3.76 7.49 -26.73
CA GLN A 201 3.87 8.68 -25.89
C GLN A 201 2.51 9.10 -25.36
N TYR A 202 2.52 9.58 -24.12
CA TYR A 202 1.37 10.17 -23.44
C TYR A 202 1.77 11.52 -22.87
N ARG A 203 0.94 12.53 -23.12
CA ARG A 203 1.03 13.82 -22.46
C ARG A 203 0.19 13.76 -21.20
N VAL A 204 0.81 14.03 -20.05
CA VAL A 204 0.15 14.08 -18.75
C VAL A 204 0.18 15.52 -18.26
N ASP A 205 -1.00 16.09 -18.02
CA ASP A 205 -1.17 17.36 -17.34
C ASP A 205 -1.55 17.06 -15.87
N ILE A 206 -0.74 17.55 -14.93
CA ILE A 206 -0.98 17.50 -13.49
C ILE A 206 -1.30 18.92 -13.06
N GLY A 207 -2.56 19.18 -12.72
CA GLY A 207 -3.01 20.54 -12.47
C GLY A 207 -3.56 20.78 -11.08
N ASN A 208 -3.50 22.04 -10.67
CA ASN A 208 -3.98 22.55 -9.40
C ASN A 208 -5.06 23.60 -9.68
N LYS A 209 -6.30 23.29 -9.30
CA LYS A 209 -7.45 24.20 -9.43
C LYS A 209 -7.60 25.14 -8.23
N SER A 210 -6.87 24.91 -7.14
CA SER A 210 -6.92 25.76 -5.95
C SER A 210 -6.25 27.11 -6.15
N ALA A 211 -6.56 28.04 -5.24
CA ALA A 211 -5.91 29.34 -5.16
C ALA A 211 -4.54 29.29 -4.46
N ALA A 212 -4.29 28.26 -3.65
CA ALA A 212 -3.00 28.00 -3.03
C ALA A 212 -2.12 27.15 -3.93
N ARG A 213 -0.80 27.34 -3.83
CA ARG A 213 0.19 26.43 -4.44
C ARG A 213 0.09 25.06 -3.76
N SER A 214 0.46 24.00 -4.48
CA SER A 214 0.46 22.64 -3.94
C SER A 214 1.80 21.96 -4.17
N ARG A 215 2.45 21.51 -3.09
CA ARG A 215 3.61 20.63 -3.19
C ARG A 215 3.14 19.22 -3.47
N THR A 216 3.37 18.77 -4.69
CA THR A 216 2.77 17.57 -5.25
C THR A 216 3.79 16.47 -5.44
N VAL A 217 3.53 15.32 -4.83
CA VAL A 217 4.26 14.07 -5.06
C VAL A 217 3.63 13.36 -6.25
N VAL A 218 4.39 13.22 -7.32
CA VAL A 218 3.99 12.48 -8.52
C VAL A 218 4.59 11.07 -8.45
N LEU A 219 3.72 10.08 -8.63
CA LEU A 219 4.03 8.65 -8.58
C LEU A 219 3.78 8.01 -9.94
N SER A 220 4.67 7.16 -10.41
CA SER A 220 4.48 6.34 -11.62
C SER A 220 5.19 5.00 -11.55
N ASN A 221 4.70 3.99 -12.26
CA ASN A 221 5.25 2.62 -12.25
C ASN A 221 6.20 2.32 -13.42
#